data_AF-A0A7W2TDT8-F1
#
_entry.id   AF-A0A7W2TDT8-F1
#
_cell.length_a   1.000
_cell.length_b   1.000
_cell.length_c   1.000
_cell.angle_alpha   90.00
_cell.angle_beta   90.00
_cell.angle_gamma   90.00
#
_symmetry.space_group_name_H-M   'P 1'
#
loop_
_entity.id
_entity.type
_entity.pdbx_description
1 polymer ?
#
loop_
_entity_poly.entity_id
_entity_poly.type
_entity_poly.pdbx_seq_one_letter_code
_entity_poly.pdbx_strand_id
1 'polypeptide(L)'
;MFRILSLVLIGALSGCASTKDAEKVSEYISPIQAIERAAEASPKGVKGFFELNVKATGKPRNVVYLNSELDYRDPRNISIAISPKVRESFIKKYGETPEIFLKNKKIIVYGEARKVKISFGCNGKENENQFYYQTHVRFSSLSQLLIVQ
;
A
#
# COMPACT_ATOMS: atom_id res chain seq x y z
N MET A 1 -21.44 75.75 -12.02
CA MET A 1 -22.13 75.23 -10.82
C MET A 1 -21.75 73.77 -10.64
N PHE A 2 -21.20 73.44 -9.46
CA PHE A 2 -21.08 72.12 -8.77
C PHE A 2 -20.79 70.85 -9.62
N ARG A 3 -19.58 70.25 -9.48
CA ARG A 3 -19.27 69.14 -8.54
C ARG A 3 -20.27 67.97 -8.74
N ILE A 4 -19.86 66.76 -9.11
CA ILE A 4 -19.12 65.83 -8.26
C ILE A 4 -18.35 64.81 -9.12
N LEU A 5 -17.07 64.69 -8.76
CA LEU A 5 -16.14 63.62 -9.07
C LEU A 5 -16.68 62.28 -8.55
N SER A 6 -16.83 61.26 -9.40
CA SER A 6 -17.01 59.88 -8.93
C SER A 6 -15.96 58.98 -9.56
N LEU A 7 -14.90 58.82 -8.78
CA LEU A 7 -13.88 57.78 -8.85
C LEU A 7 -14.58 56.42 -8.97
N VAL A 8 -14.50 55.78 -10.12
CA VAL A 8 -14.80 54.34 -10.22
C VAL A 8 -13.52 53.61 -9.86
N LEU A 9 -13.55 53.04 -8.66
CA LEU A 9 -12.52 52.24 -8.03
C LEU A 9 -12.28 50.97 -8.86
N ILE A 10 -11.18 50.93 -9.61
CA ILE A 10 -10.70 49.72 -10.28
C ILE A 10 -10.10 48.83 -9.18
N GLY A 11 -10.93 47.93 -8.65
CA GLY A 11 -10.52 46.90 -7.71
C GLY A 11 -9.55 45.94 -8.38
N ALA A 12 -8.26 46.07 -8.06
CA ALA A 12 -7.24 45.09 -8.39
C ALA A 12 -7.51 43.80 -7.59
N LEU A 13 -8.24 42.86 -8.19
CA LEU A 13 -8.22 41.48 -7.75
C LEU A 13 -6.95 40.83 -8.31
N SER A 14 -5.82 41.14 -7.68
CA SER A 14 -4.64 40.29 -7.71
C SER A 14 -5.03 38.98 -7.02
N GLY A 15 -5.63 38.07 -7.76
CA GLY A 15 -5.74 36.69 -7.34
C GLY A 15 -4.33 36.15 -7.22
N CYS A 16 -3.79 36.12 -6.00
CA CYS A 16 -2.76 35.16 -5.66
C CYS A 16 -3.36 33.79 -5.91
N ALA A 17 -3.24 33.28 -7.14
CA ALA A 17 -3.24 31.86 -7.37
C ALA A 17 -2.06 31.35 -6.54
N SER A 18 -2.33 31.00 -5.28
CA SER A 18 -1.45 30.15 -4.50
C SER A 18 -1.32 28.89 -5.34
N THR A 19 -0.25 28.80 -6.12
CA THR A 19 0.12 27.54 -6.72
C THR A 19 0.27 26.60 -5.54
N LYS A 20 -0.58 25.58 -5.47
CA LYS A 20 -0.40 24.49 -4.53
C LYS A 20 0.82 23.70 -4.99
N ASP A 21 1.99 24.30 -4.89
CA ASP A 21 3.29 23.66 -5.11
C ASP A 21 3.74 22.93 -3.83
N ALA A 22 2.79 22.29 -3.15
CA ALA A 22 2.99 21.48 -1.96
C ALA A 22 1.90 20.40 -1.89
N GLU A 23 2.06 19.38 -2.72
CA GLU A 23 1.78 17.95 -2.43
C GLU A 23 1.71 17.19 -3.75
N LYS A 24 2.89 16.91 -4.32
CA LYS A 24 3.04 15.78 -5.24
C LYS A 24 3.69 14.62 -4.52
N VAL A 25 3.21 14.32 -3.31
CA VAL A 25 3.19 12.94 -2.83
C VAL A 25 2.09 12.30 -3.66
N SER A 26 2.44 11.50 -4.66
CA SER A 26 1.43 10.62 -5.27
C SER A 26 0.80 9.84 -4.12
N GLU A 27 -0.48 10.09 -3.85
CA GLU A 27 -1.23 9.56 -2.70
C GLU A 27 -0.88 8.08 -2.49
N TYR A 28 -0.29 7.74 -1.34
CA TYR A 28 0.01 6.35 -1.00
C TYR A 28 -1.30 5.56 -1.01
N ILE A 29 -1.28 4.39 -1.63
CA ILE A 29 -2.45 3.53 -1.76
C ILE A 29 -2.66 2.83 -0.43
N SER A 30 -3.76 3.16 0.24
CA SER A 30 -4.17 2.50 1.48
C SER A 30 -4.60 1.05 1.24
N PRO A 31 -4.70 0.19 2.28
CA PRO A 31 -5.17 -1.18 2.13
C PRO A 31 -6.51 -1.31 1.41
N ILE A 32 -7.49 -0.45 1.72
CA ILE A 32 -8.81 -0.50 1.11
C ILE A 32 -8.80 -0.08 -0.36
N GLN A 33 -7.97 0.89 -0.74
CA GLN A 33 -7.76 1.26 -2.14
C GLN A 33 -7.01 0.15 -2.90
N ALA A 34 -6.08 -0.55 -2.26
CA ALA A 34 -5.31 -1.64 -2.88
C ALA A 34 -6.18 -2.84 -3.23
N ILE A 35 -6.87 -3.41 -2.23
CA ILE A 35 -8.33 -3.59 -2.28
C ILE A 35 -9.05 -3.57 -3.62
N GLU A 36 -9.81 -2.49 -3.76
CA GLU A 36 -10.65 -2.09 -4.88
C GLU A 36 -9.87 -2.15 -6.20
N ARG A 37 -8.71 -1.48 -6.25
CA ARG A 37 -7.91 -1.39 -7.49
C ARG A 37 -7.44 -2.76 -7.99
N ALA A 38 -7.03 -3.66 -7.11
CA ALA A 38 -6.61 -5.00 -7.48
C ALA A 38 -7.79 -5.90 -7.90
N ALA A 39 -8.98 -5.66 -7.35
CA ALA A 39 -10.19 -6.34 -7.77
C ALA A 39 -10.63 -5.89 -9.17
N GLU A 40 -10.63 -4.58 -9.44
CA GLU A 40 -10.96 -3.99 -10.75
C GLU A 40 -9.98 -4.41 -11.85
N ALA A 41 -8.68 -4.47 -11.54
CA ALA A 41 -7.66 -4.84 -12.51
C ALA A 41 -7.55 -6.34 -12.79
N SER A 42 -8.25 -7.19 -12.03
CA SER A 42 -8.11 -8.64 -12.10
C SER A 42 -8.40 -9.18 -13.51
N PRO A 43 -7.58 -10.10 -14.08
CA PRO A 43 -6.49 -10.86 -13.45
C PRO A 43 -5.12 -10.17 -13.43
N LYS A 44 -5.01 -8.93 -13.95
CA LYS A 44 -3.77 -8.13 -13.88
C LYS A 44 -3.59 -7.57 -12.46
N GLY A 45 -2.45 -6.95 -12.21
CA GLY A 45 -2.19 -6.22 -10.97
C GLY A 45 -2.07 -4.72 -11.19
N VAL A 46 -2.06 -3.98 -10.08
CA VAL A 46 -1.88 -2.52 -10.06
C VAL A 46 -0.56 -2.20 -9.38
N LYS A 47 0.28 -1.41 -10.06
CA LYS A 47 1.53 -0.91 -9.48
C LYS A 47 1.29 0.37 -8.72
N GLY A 48 2.02 0.56 -7.63
CA GLY A 48 1.92 1.77 -6.82
C GLY A 48 2.73 1.70 -5.53
N PHE A 49 2.69 2.79 -4.79
CA PHE A 49 3.23 2.87 -3.43
C PHE A 49 2.12 2.53 -2.45
N PHE A 50 2.20 1.36 -1.82
CA PHE A 50 1.22 0.87 -0.87
C PHE A 50 1.67 1.18 0.55
N GLU A 51 0.87 1.90 1.30
CA GLU A 51 1.12 2.10 2.73
C GLU A 51 0.49 0.98 3.56
N LEU A 52 1.19 0.60 4.63
CA LEU A 52 0.77 -0.47 5.51
C LEU A 52 1.23 -0.24 6.95
N ASN A 53 0.30 -0.36 7.90
CA ASN A 53 0.64 -0.64 9.29
C ASN A 53 0.66 -2.16 9.50
N VAL A 54 1.81 -2.71 9.86
CA VAL A 54 1.99 -4.16 9.98
C VAL A 54 1.42 -4.66 11.31
N LYS A 55 0.20 -5.20 11.29
CA LYS A 55 -0.47 -5.70 12.50
C LYS A 55 -0.11 -7.15 12.83
N ALA A 56 0.06 -7.99 11.81
CA ALA A 56 0.44 -9.39 11.96
C ALA A 56 1.48 -9.81 10.92
N THR A 57 2.24 -10.86 11.23
CA THR A 57 3.24 -11.44 10.35
C THR A 57 3.09 -12.96 10.30
N GLY A 58 3.46 -13.58 9.19
CA GLY A 58 3.42 -15.04 9.02
C GLY A 58 4.46 -15.52 8.02
N LYS A 59 4.92 -16.77 8.14
CA LYS A 59 5.93 -17.34 7.23
C LYS A 59 5.61 -18.78 6.80
N PRO A 60 4.60 -19.01 5.95
CA PRO A 60 4.39 -20.30 5.33
C PRO A 60 5.43 -20.56 4.22
N ARG A 61 6.02 -21.76 4.21
CA ARG A 61 6.86 -22.29 3.10
C ARG A 61 7.86 -21.25 2.53
N ASN A 62 8.60 -20.59 3.41
CA ASN A 62 9.68 -19.60 3.14
C ASN A 62 9.28 -18.22 2.59
N VAL A 63 7.99 -17.92 2.43
CA VAL A 63 7.54 -16.56 2.09
C VAL A 63 7.09 -15.86 3.37
N VAL A 64 7.59 -14.66 3.62
CA VAL A 64 7.11 -13.83 4.74
C VAL A 64 5.95 -12.97 4.26
N TYR A 65 4.88 -12.93 5.04
CA TYR A 65 3.73 -12.06 4.82
C TYR A 65 3.63 -11.05 5.96
N LEU A 66 3.47 -9.78 5.62
CA LEU A 66 3.14 -8.69 6.53
C LEU A 66 1.69 -8.26 6.25
N ASN A 67 0.83 -8.29 7.27
CA ASN A 67 -0.62 -8.14 7.12
C ASN A 67 -1.11 -6.80 7.69
N SER A 68 -2.08 -6.18 7.01
CA SER A 68 -2.74 -4.96 7.50
C SER A 68 -3.71 -5.23 8.64
N GLU A 69 -4.18 -6.48 8.75
CA GLU A 69 -5.10 -6.93 9.78
C GLU A 69 -4.50 -8.05 10.64
N LEU A 70 -5.05 -8.23 11.84
CA LEU A 70 -4.63 -9.29 12.77
C LEU A 70 -4.97 -10.68 12.22
N ASP A 71 -6.15 -10.81 11.62
CA ASP A 71 -6.55 -11.99 10.86
C ASP A 71 -6.27 -11.75 9.36
N TYR A 72 -5.40 -12.58 8.79
CA TYR A 72 -5.06 -12.51 7.37
C TYR A 72 -6.23 -12.90 6.44
N ARG A 73 -7.29 -13.52 6.99
CA ARG A 73 -8.52 -13.86 6.28
C ARG A 73 -9.57 -12.74 6.30
N ASP A 74 -9.33 -11.67 7.06
CA ASP A 74 -10.20 -10.49 7.04
C ASP A 74 -10.25 -9.94 5.60
N PRO A 75 -11.44 -9.67 5.02
CA PRO A 75 -11.56 -9.15 3.66
C PRO A 75 -10.93 -7.76 3.47
N ARG A 76 -10.64 -7.04 4.56
CA ARG A 76 -9.93 -5.76 4.58
C ARG A 76 -8.41 -5.93 4.66
N ASN A 77 -7.93 -7.18 4.74
CA ASN A 77 -6.50 -7.47 4.81
C ASN A 77 -5.83 -7.34 3.44
N ILE A 78 -4.68 -6.66 3.42
CA ILE A 78 -3.67 -6.84 2.38
C ILE A 78 -2.43 -7.51 2.98
N SER A 79 -1.78 -8.33 2.18
CA SER A 79 -0.54 -8.99 2.58
C SER A 79 0.62 -8.56 1.68
N ILE A 80 1.65 -7.95 2.27
CA ILE A 80 2.92 -7.73 1.60
C ILE A 80 3.69 -9.05 1.60
N ALA A 81 3.93 -9.61 0.42
CA ALA A 81 4.67 -10.85 0.26
C ALA A 81 6.16 -10.57 0.02
N ILE A 82 6.99 -10.98 0.98
CA ILE A 82 8.44 -10.86 0.95
C ILE A 82 9.04 -12.20 0.52
N SER A 83 9.68 -12.20 -0.64
CA SER A 83 10.39 -13.37 -1.17
C SER A 83 11.66 -13.69 -0.36
N PRO A 84 12.18 -14.94 -0.43
CA PRO A 84 13.44 -15.32 0.23
C PRO A 84 14.60 -14.37 -0.09
N LYS A 85 14.75 -13.96 -1.36
CA LYS A 85 15.80 -13.03 -1.82
C LYS A 85 15.73 -11.67 -1.13
N VAL A 86 14.52 -11.10 -1.02
CA VAL A 86 14.33 -9.81 -0.34
C VAL A 86 14.56 -9.97 1.16
N ARG A 87 14.11 -11.08 1.75
CA ARG A 87 14.35 -11.40 3.17
C ARG A 87 15.84 -11.51 3.50
N GLU A 88 16.63 -12.20 2.68
CA GLU A 88 18.09 -12.28 2.84
C GLU A 88 18.75 -10.89 2.78
N SER A 89 18.34 -10.08 1.79
CA SER A 89 18.82 -8.69 1.67
C SER A 89 18.46 -7.85 2.90
N PHE A 90 17.24 -8.07 3.45
CA PHE A 90 16.77 -7.39 4.65
C PHE A 90 17.62 -7.77 5.86
N ILE A 91 17.85 -9.06 6.09
CA ILE A 91 18.66 -9.57 7.20
C ILE A 91 20.09 -9.03 7.11
N LYS A 92 20.69 -9.02 5.91
CA LYS A 92 22.04 -8.45 5.70
C LYS A 92 22.12 -6.97 6.08
N LYS A 93 21.04 -6.20 5.86
CA LYS A 93 21.01 -4.76 6.15
C LYS A 93 20.70 -4.45 7.61
N TYR A 94 19.75 -5.17 8.21
CA TYR A 94 19.18 -4.82 9.52
C TYR A 94 19.54 -5.79 10.64
N GLY A 95 20.19 -6.92 10.34
CA GLY A 95 20.61 -7.92 11.34
C GLY A 95 19.48 -8.77 11.93
N GLU A 96 18.23 -8.53 11.52
CA GLU A 96 17.01 -9.14 12.06
C GLU A 96 16.09 -9.60 10.92
N THR A 97 15.21 -10.54 11.19
CA THR A 97 14.22 -10.99 10.19
C THR A 97 13.09 -9.98 9.99
N PRO A 98 12.56 -9.79 8.77
CA PRO A 98 11.50 -8.82 8.50
C PRO A 98 10.21 -9.13 9.27
N GLU A 99 9.89 -10.41 9.51
CA GLU A 99 8.69 -10.81 10.27
C GLU A 99 8.72 -10.38 11.75
N ILE A 100 9.91 -10.14 12.30
CA ILE A 100 10.10 -9.62 13.67
C ILE A 100 10.28 -8.10 13.62
N PHE A 101 11.24 -7.63 12.82
CA PHE A 101 11.62 -6.22 12.78
C PHE A 101 10.50 -5.28 12.35
N LEU A 102 9.70 -5.69 11.37
CA LEU A 102 8.65 -4.84 10.78
C LEU A 102 7.31 -4.96 11.50
N LYS A 103 7.17 -5.85 12.48
CA LYS A 103 5.93 -5.97 13.24
C LYS A 103 5.65 -4.67 14.00
N ASN A 104 4.40 -4.21 13.95
CA ASN A 104 3.93 -2.94 14.53
C ASN A 104 4.57 -1.68 13.92
N LYS A 105 5.23 -1.78 12.76
CA LYS A 105 5.78 -0.64 12.03
C LYS A 105 4.86 -0.15 10.93
N LYS A 106 4.97 1.14 10.60
CA LYS A 106 4.40 1.70 9.36
C LYS A 106 5.44 1.59 8.25
N ILE A 107 5.03 1.02 7.12
CA ILE A 107 5.87 0.85 5.93
C ILE A 107 5.17 1.38 4.68
N ILE A 108 5.99 1.69 3.67
CA ILE A 108 5.54 1.97 2.31
C ILE A 108 6.28 1.01 1.38
N VAL A 109 5.55 0.37 0.47
CA VAL A 109 6.11 -0.58 -0.49
C VAL A 109 5.75 -0.15 -1.90
N TYR A 110 6.75 0.11 -2.74
CA TYR A 110 6.52 0.17 -4.18
C TYR A 110 6.41 -1.25 -4.72
N GLY A 111 5.23 -1.66 -5.17
CA GLY A 111 5.00 -3.03 -5.58
C GLY A 111 3.88 -3.17 -6.59
N GLU A 112 3.40 -4.40 -6.74
CA GLU A 112 2.23 -4.74 -7.54
C GLU A 112 1.20 -5.48 -6.66
N ALA A 113 0.03 -4.88 -6.47
CA ALA A 113 -1.11 -5.49 -5.80
C ALA A 113 -1.90 -6.37 -6.77
N ARG A 114 -2.25 -7.59 -6.35
CA ARG A 114 -3.07 -8.53 -7.11
C ARG A 114 -4.11 -9.20 -6.23
N LYS A 115 -5.30 -9.42 -6.78
CA LYS A 115 -6.30 -10.34 -6.22
C LYS A 115 -5.83 -11.79 -6.45
N VAL A 116 -5.70 -12.55 -5.37
CA VAL A 116 -5.18 -13.93 -5.35
C VAL A 116 -6.27 -14.87 -4.84
N LYS A 117 -6.58 -15.93 -5.60
CA LYS A 117 -7.46 -17.02 -5.16
C LYS A 117 -6.69 -17.94 -4.22
N ILE A 118 -7.25 -18.21 -3.04
CA ILE A 118 -6.70 -19.12 -2.04
C ILE A 118 -7.69 -20.27 -1.85
N SER A 119 -7.28 -21.49 -2.15
CA SER A 119 -8.09 -22.70 -1.93
C SER A 119 -8.02 -23.16 -0.47
N PHE A 120 -9.13 -23.66 0.08
CA PHE A 120 -9.13 -24.31 1.38
C PHE A 120 -8.62 -25.75 1.24
N GLY A 121 -7.35 -25.97 1.59
CA GLY A 121 -6.74 -27.30 1.59
C GLY A 121 -5.65 -27.43 2.65
N CYS A 122 -5.95 -28.13 3.74
CA CYS A 122 -4.94 -28.74 4.59
C CYS A 122 -4.67 -30.17 4.07
N ASN A 123 -3.40 -30.58 4.00
CA ASN A 123 -3.01 -31.98 3.78
C ASN A 123 -3.38 -32.63 2.42
N GLY A 124 -3.24 -31.91 1.31
CA GLY A 124 -3.22 -32.53 -0.02
C GLY A 124 -4.56 -33.06 -0.55
N LYS A 125 -5.66 -32.79 0.16
CA LYS A 125 -7.02 -32.95 -0.37
C LYS A 125 -7.58 -31.56 -0.59
N GLU A 126 -7.51 -31.07 -1.82
CA GLU A 126 -8.19 -29.84 -2.19
C GLU A 126 -9.69 -30.07 -2.00
N ASN A 127 -10.34 -29.32 -1.11
CA ASN A 127 -11.78 -29.15 -1.23
C ASN A 127 -11.95 -28.12 -2.35
N GLU A 128 -11.87 -28.56 -3.60
CA GLU A 128 -11.79 -27.73 -4.83
C GLU A 128 -12.87 -26.63 -4.90
N ASN A 129 -13.98 -26.81 -4.17
CA ASN A 129 -15.13 -25.92 -4.16
C ASN A 129 -15.12 -24.85 -3.06
N GLN A 130 -14.13 -24.85 -2.16
CA GLN A 130 -14.00 -23.80 -1.15
C GLN A 130 -12.76 -22.98 -1.45
N PHE A 131 -12.95 -21.69 -1.71
CA PHE A 131 -11.88 -20.71 -1.87
C PHE A 131 -12.29 -19.35 -1.34
N TYR A 132 -11.30 -18.52 -1.08
CA TYR A 132 -11.46 -17.10 -0.77
C TYR A 132 -10.43 -16.29 -1.52
N TYR A 133 -10.58 -14.97 -1.52
CA TYR A 133 -9.63 -14.07 -2.14
C TYR A 133 -8.85 -13.29 -1.10
N GLN A 134 -7.58 -13.06 -1.40
CA GLN A 134 -6.72 -12.11 -0.68
C GLN A 134 -6.14 -11.11 -1.66
N THR A 135 -5.70 -9.97 -1.17
CA THR A 135 -4.92 -9.01 -1.95
C THR A 135 -3.45 -9.10 -1.53
N HIS A 136 -2.59 -9.55 -2.44
CA HIS A 136 -1.15 -9.64 -2.20
C HIS A 136 -0.41 -8.52 -2.93
N VAL A 137 0.44 -7.79 -2.21
CA VAL A 137 1.40 -6.85 -2.80
C VAL A 137 2.75 -7.54 -2.90
N ARG A 138 3.34 -7.57 -4.09
CA ARG A 138 4.66 -8.17 -4.34
C ARG A 138 5.67 -7.12 -4.79
N PHE A 139 6.91 -7.29 -4.38
CA PHE A 139 8.05 -6.46 -4.79
C PHE A 139 9.32 -7.32 -4.82
N SER A 140 10.35 -6.87 -5.54
CA SER A 140 11.51 -7.70 -5.89
C SER A 140 12.84 -7.24 -5.30
N SER A 141 12.90 -6.03 -4.75
CA SER A 141 14.11 -5.44 -4.17
C SER A 141 13.84 -4.74 -2.84
N LEU A 142 14.79 -4.83 -1.90
CA LEU A 142 14.73 -4.12 -0.62
C LEU A 142 14.64 -2.59 -0.80
N SER A 143 15.16 -2.03 -1.89
CA SER A 143 15.07 -0.60 -2.20
C SER A 143 13.64 -0.09 -2.41
N GLN A 144 12.68 -0.99 -2.64
CA GLN A 144 11.27 -0.65 -2.80
C GLN A 144 10.50 -0.59 -1.46
N LEU A 145 11.16 -0.93 -0.35
CA LEU A 145 10.60 -0.89 0.99
C LEU A 145 11.15 0.32 1.74
N LEU A 146 10.26 1.20 2.15
CA LEU A 146 10.53 2.32 3.05
C LEU A 146 9.90 2.03 4.41
N ILE A 147 10.68 2.20 5.47
CA ILE A 147 10.21 2.10 6.85
C ILE A 147 9.96 3.52 7.32
N VAL A 148 8.71 3.81 7.71
CA VAL A 148 8.30 5.15 8.12
C VAL A 148 8.51 5.34 9.61
N GLN A 149 8.20 4.31 10.43
CA GLN A 149 8.44 4.21 11.88
C GLN A 149 8.20 2.78 12.37
#